data_AF-A0A1F3ZZA1-F1
#
_entry.id   AF-A0A1F3ZZA1-F1
#
_cell.length_a   1.000
_cell.length_b   1.000
_cell.length_c   1.000
_cell.angle_alpha   90.00
_cell.angle_beta   90.00
_cell.angle_gamma   90.00
#
_symmetry.space_group_name_H-M   'P 1'
#
loop_
_entity.id
_entity.type
_entity.pdbx_description
1 polymer ?
#
loop_
_entity_poly.entity_id
_entity_poly.type
_entity_poly.pdbx_seq_one_letter_code
_entity_poly.pdbx_strand_id
1 'polypeptide(L)'
;MSPATWAEFAVGRGDELGLSGRRPKMRSLRSSSALACNVFELWRGRDLMPLGTALGLRGHFIELHFERKCPHGLNSEPPNLDLVLYPSEGSPVGIESKFTEPYGSRPARPPLKAKYFDRNVRRWEEVGLPRCQLLAESLGKAVVFCRLDAGQLLKHILGLAWPHRNSASIRLLDIWFDGGGAEADEYRGELRRFSDALDPEVEFSQRTYQETFQALREFPEPAPGYLSYLETRYFAGQ
;
A
#
# COMPACT_ATOMS: atom_id res chain seq x y z
N MET A 1 -16.89 1.79 10.08
CA MET A 1 -16.72 0.50 9.38
C MET A 1 -18.07 -0.10 9.01
N SER A 2 -18.37 -0.04 7.73
CA SER A 2 -19.53 -0.64 7.06
C SER A 2 -19.43 -2.16 7.01
N PRO A 3 -20.56 -2.89 6.79
CA PRO A 3 -20.53 -4.33 6.60
C PRO A 3 -19.64 -4.80 5.44
N ALA A 4 -19.58 -4.05 4.35
CA ALA A 4 -18.75 -4.39 3.19
C ALA A 4 -17.25 -4.30 3.51
N THR A 5 -16.83 -3.21 4.16
CA THR A 5 -15.45 -3.03 4.61
C THR A 5 -15.08 -4.08 5.67
N TRP A 6 -15.99 -4.39 6.59
CA TRP A 6 -15.78 -5.47 7.56
C TRP A 6 -15.57 -6.82 6.88
N ALA A 7 -16.38 -7.15 5.86
CA ALA A 7 -16.25 -8.41 5.13
C ALA A 7 -14.90 -8.53 4.42
N GLU A 8 -14.40 -7.44 3.82
CA GLU A 8 -13.07 -7.39 3.19
C GLU A 8 -11.95 -7.60 4.21
N PHE A 9 -12.01 -6.92 5.37
CA PHE A 9 -11.04 -7.16 6.45
C PHE A 9 -11.14 -8.54 7.09
N ALA A 10 -12.34 -9.14 7.14
CA ALA A 10 -12.55 -10.48 7.68
C ALA A 10 -11.92 -11.58 6.81
N VAL A 11 -11.89 -11.38 5.49
CA VAL A 11 -11.17 -12.27 4.56
C VAL A 11 -9.70 -11.87 4.37
N GLY A 12 -9.33 -10.70 4.88
CA GLY A 12 -7.98 -10.18 5.01
C GLY A 12 -7.10 -11.07 5.91
N ARG A 13 -5.78 -10.91 5.79
CA ARG A 13 -4.79 -11.82 6.40
C ARG A 13 -3.97 -11.15 7.50
N GLY A 14 -4.14 -9.86 7.73
CA GLY A 14 -3.31 -9.13 8.67
C GLY A 14 -3.83 -9.13 10.12
N ASP A 15 -4.84 -9.94 10.48
CA ASP A 15 -5.37 -10.03 11.85
C ASP A 15 -6.03 -8.72 12.32
N GLU A 16 -6.58 -7.96 11.37
CA GLU A 16 -7.20 -6.66 11.56
C GLU A 16 -8.37 -6.71 12.55
N LEU A 17 -9.20 -7.75 12.42
CA LEU A 17 -10.40 -8.00 13.23
C LEU A 17 -10.16 -8.95 14.41
N GLY A 18 -8.94 -9.48 14.56
CA GLY A 18 -8.54 -10.37 15.64
C GLY A 18 -8.84 -11.85 15.40
N LEU A 19 -7.90 -12.71 15.79
CA LEU A 19 -8.05 -14.15 15.95
C LEU A 19 -8.33 -14.51 17.42
N SER A 20 -8.94 -15.67 17.67
CA SER A 20 -9.26 -16.13 19.03
C SER A 20 -8.05 -16.03 19.96
N GLY A 21 -8.13 -15.17 20.97
CA GLY A 21 -7.08 -14.98 22.00
C GLY A 21 -6.10 -13.82 21.76
N ARG A 22 -6.21 -13.04 20.67
CA ARG A 22 -5.40 -11.82 20.45
C ARG A 22 -6.28 -10.59 20.27
N ARG A 23 -5.78 -9.42 20.69
CA ARG A 23 -6.48 -8.14 20.45
C ARG A 23 -6.37 -7.79 18.96
N PRO A 24 -7.47 -7.40 18.29
CA PRO A 24 -7.48 -7.01 16.88
C PRO A 24 -6.49 -5.87 16.59
N LYS A 25 -5.75 -5.95 15.47
CA LYS A 25 -4.81 -4.88 15.11
C LYS A 25 -5.49 -3.53 14.92
N MET A 26 -6.74 -3.50 14.45
CA MET A 26 -7.49 -2.25 14.29
C MET A 26 -7.81 -1.53 15.60
N ARG A 27 -7.70 -2.22 16.74
CA ARG A 27 -7.86 -1.60 18.07
C ARG A 27 -6.57 -0.96 18.58
N SER A 28 -5.45 -1.09 17.86
CA SER A 28 -4.21 -0.42 18.20
C SER A 28 -4.21 1.04 17.75
N LEU A 29 -3.74 1.93 18.62
CA LEU A 29 -3.52 3.35 18.29
C LEU A 29 -2.47 3.55 17.20
N ARG A 30 -1.65 2.55 16.89
CA ARG A 30 -0.57 2.59 15.89
C ARG A 30 -0.91 1.82 14.61
N SER A 31 -2.20 1.52 14.41
CA SER A 31 -2.66 0.64 13.33
C SER A 31 -2.79 1.37 12.00
N SER A 32 -2.02 0.94 11.02
CA SER A 32 -2.13 1.41 9.63
C SER A 32 -3.46 1.04 9.01
N SER A 33 -4.01 -0.15 9.29
CA SER A 33 -5.34 -0.55 8.81
C SER A 33 -6.45 0.32 9.41
N ALA A 34 -6.31 0.76 10.67
CA ALA A 34 -7.27 1.70 11.27
C ALA A 34 -7.15 3.10 10.66
N LEU A 35 -5.94 3.59 10.42
CA LEU A 35 -5.71 4.85 9.71
C LEU A 35 -6.29 4.80 8.29
N ALA A 36 -5.97 3.75 7.53
CA ALA A 36 -6.52 3.52 6.20
C ALA A 36 -8.05 3.47 6.22
N CYS A 37 -8.67 2.69 7.12
CA CYS A 37 -10.13 2.64 7.21
C CYS A 37 -10.72 4.04 7.49
N ASN A 38 -10.16 4.78 8.44
CA ASN A 38 -10.68 6.09 8.83
C ASN A 38 -10.54 7.14 7.73
N VAL A 39 -9.52 7.06 6.89
CA VAL A 39 -9.31 7.98 5.76
C VAL A 39 -10.12 7.56 4.54
N PHE A 40 -10.17 6.27 4.20
CA PHE A 40 -10.67 5.83 2.90
C PHE A 40 -12.11 5.30 2.91
N GLU A 41 -12.61 4.76 4.02
CA GLU A 41 -13.92 4.09 4.04
C GLU A 41 -15.07 5.02 3.63
N LEU A 42 -15.05 6.26 4.13
CA LEU A 42 -16.14 7.21 3.88
C LEU A 42 -16.28 7.61 2.42
N TRP A 43 -15.26 7.39 1.58
CA TRP A 43 -15.29 7.63 0.15
C TRP A 43 -15.97 6.51 -0.65
N ARG A 44 -16.17 5.32 -0.05
CA ARG A 44 -16.78 4.18 -0.74
C ARG A 44 -18.19 4.52 -1.24
N GLY A 45 -18.45 4.23 -2.51
CA GLY A 45 -19.76 4.47 -3.15
C GLY A 45 -20.08 5.96 -3.36
N ARG A 46 -19.07 6.84 -3.30
CA ARG A 46 -19.18 8.28 -3.57
C ARG A 46 -18.31 8.66 -4.75
N ASP A 47 -18.37 9.93 -5.14
CA ASP A 47 -17.42 10.51 -6.06
C ASP A 47 -15.99 10.41 -5.49
N LEU A 48 -15.13 9.68 -6.18
CA LEU A 48 -13.73 9.45 -5.80
C LEU A 48 -12.79 10.48 -6.43
N MET A 49 -13.27 11.43 -7.23
CA MET A 49 -12.42 12.46 -7.84
C MET A 49 -11.65 13.29 -6.79
N PRO A 50 -12.27 13.78 -5.70
CA PRO A 50 -11.54 14.48 -4.65
C PRO A 50 -10.43 13.62 -4.02
N LEU A 51 -10.75 12.35 -3.72
CA LEU A 51 -9.80 11.42 -3.14
C LEU A 51 -8.63 11.11 -4.08
N GLY A 52 -8.91 10.79 -5.35
CA GLY A 52 -7.88 10.51 -6.34
C GLY A 52 -6.95 11.70 -6.55
N THR A 53 -7.51 12.91 -6.63
CA THR A 53 -6.74 14.16 -6.76
C THR A 53 -5.89 14.42 -5.51
N ALA A 54 -6.48 14.25 -4.32
CA ALA A 54 -5.76 14.42 -3.07
C ALA A 54 -4.66 13.38 -2.85
N LEU A 55 -4.74 12.21 -3.49
CA LEU A 55 -3.69 11.19 -3.53
C LEU A 55 -2.64 11.48 -4.63
N GLY A 56 -2.81 12.52 -5.45
CA GLY A 56 -1.95 12.83 -6.57
C GLY A 56 -2.04 11.83 -7.73
N LEU A 57 -3.13 11.06 -7.78
CA LEU A 57 -3.34 10.04 -8.79
C LEU A 57 -4.06 10.64 -10.01
N ARG A 58 -3.72 10.14 -11.19
CA ARG A 58 -4.39 10.48 -12.44
C ARG A 58 -5.44 9.42 -12.79
N GLY A 59 -6.58 9.90 -13.28
CA GLY A 59 -7.69 9.07 -13.74
C GLY A 59 -8.98 9.33 -12.98
N HIS A 60 -10.06 8.76 -13.50
CA HIS A 60 -11.39 8.82 -12.88
C HIS A 60 -11.66 7.48 -12.19
N PHE A 61 -11.72 7.48 -10.86
CA PHE A 61 -11.88 6.27 -10.05
C PHE A 61 -13.36 6.02 -9.73
N ILE A 62 -13.78 4.76 -9.82
CA ILE A 62 -15.18 4.36 -9.63
C ILE A 62 -15.38 3.36 -8.49
N GLU A 63 -14.35 2.59 -8.12
CA GLU A 63 -14.43 1.63 -7.02
C GLU A 63 -13.22 1.71 -6.09
N LEU A 64 -13.47 1.38 -4.82
CA LEU A 64 -12.47 1.35 -3.75
C LEU A 64 -12.68 0.07 -2.92
N HIS A 65 -11.65 -0.76 -2.85
CA HIS A 65 -11.66 -2.02 -2.09
C HIS A 65 -10.51 -2.06 -1.08
N PHE A 66 -10.74 -2.66 0.09
CA PHE A 66 -9.70 -2.98 1.07
C PHE A 66 -9.25 -4.43 0.92
N GLU A 67 -8.05 -4.74 1.43
CA GLU A 67 -7.53 -6.10 1.61
C GLU A 67 -7.64 -6.99 0.35
N ARG A 68 -7.43 -6.38 -0.82
CA ARG A 68 -7.62 -7.09 -2.09
C ARG A 68 -6.49 -8.09 -2.28
N LYS A 69 -6.85 -9.37 -2.39
CA LYS A 69 -5.93 -10.44 -2.75
C LYS A 69 -5.46 -10.28 -4.18
N CYS A 70 -4.15 -10.31 -4.38
CA CYS A 70 -3.52 -10.22 -5.69
C CYS A 70 -2.79 -11.52 -6.04
N PRO A 71 -3.34 -12.38 -6.92
CA PRO A 71 -2.68 -13.60 -7.36
C PRO A 71 -1.29 -13.31 -7.94
N HIS A 72 -0.29 -14.13 -7.62
CA HIS A 72 1.10 -13.97 -8.09
C HIS A 72 1.67 -15.24 -8.75
N GLY A 73 0.82 -16.24 -8.99
CA GLY A 73 1.22 -17.45 -9.69
C GLY A 73 1.97 -18.51 -8.93
N LEU A 74 2.28 -18.26 -7.67
CA LEU A 74 2.88 -19.28 -6.82
C LEU A 74 1.78 -20.09 -6.17
N ASN A 75 2.06 -21.38 -5.94
CA ASN A 75 1.20 -22.26 -5.16
C ASN A 75 1.31 -21.92 -3.67
N SER A 76 0.83 -20.73 -3.31
CA SER A 76 0.87 -20.16 -1.98
C SER A 76 -0.10 -18.99 -1.90
N GLU A 77 -0.40 -18.55 -0.68
CA GLU A 77 -1.34 -17.44 -0.53
C GLU A 77 -0.84 -16.16 -1.24
N PRO A 78 -1.73 -15.47 -1.99
CA PRO A 78 -1.47 -14.14 -2.52
C PRO A 78 -1.25 -13.09 -1.42
N PRO A 79 -0.46 -12.04 -1.66
CA PRO A 79 -0.45 -10.86 -0.83
C PRO A 79 -1.81 -10.14 -0.90
N ASN A 80 -2.08 -9.37 0.15
CA ASN A 80 -3.19 -8.44 0.20
C ASN A 80 -2.63 -7.03 0.00
N LEU A 81 -3.21 -6.28 -0.93
CA LEU A 81 -3.07 -4.83 -0.95
C LEU A 81 -3.98 -4.23 0.13
N ASP A 82 -3.49 -3.23 0.86
CA ASP A 82 -4.28 -2.56 1.89
C ASP A 82 -5.51 -1.90 1.26
N LEU A 83 -5.32 -1.19 0.13
CA LEU A 83 -6.41 -0.72 -0.73
C LEU A 83 -6.12 -0.91 -2.22
N VAL A 84 -7.20 -0.91 -3.01
CA VAL A 84 -7.16 -0.82 -4.47
C VAL A 84 -8.21 0.17 -4.95
N LEU A 85 -7.80 1.11 -5.80
CA LEU A 85 -8.69 1.98 -6.56
C LEU A 85 -8.80 1.48 -7.99
N TYR A 86 -10.04 1.29 -8.46
CA TYR A 86 -10.31 0.91 -9.85
C TYR A 86 -10.74 2.15 -10.64
N PRO A 87 -10.01 2.51 -11.71
CA PRO A 87 -10.44 3.56 -12.60
C PRO A 87 -11.60 3.08 -13.49
N SER A 88 -12.35 4.01 -14.09
CA SER A 88 -13.30 3.68 -15.16
C SER A 88 -12.60 3.14 -16.40
N GLU A 89 -11.33 3.52 -16.62
CA GLU A 89 -10.47 3.06 -17.71
C GLU A 89 -9.02 2.87 -17.24
N GLY A 90 -8.35 1.84 -17.74
CA GLY A 90 -6.95 1.53 -17.42
C GLY A 90 -6.74 0.63 -16.21
N SER A 91 -5.49 0.52 -15.76
CA SER A 91 -5.08 -0.42 -14.70
C SER A 91 -5.51 0.04 -13.30
N PRO A 92 -5.86 -0.86 -12.37
CA PRO A 92 -6.07 -0.46 -10.97
C PRO A 92 -4.81 0.16 -10.33
N VAL A 93 -5.01 0.97 -9.30
CA VAL A 93 -3.92 1.48 -8.43
C VAL A 93 -3.95 0.72 -7.12
N GLY A 94 -2.90 -0.02 -6.82
CA GLY A 94 -2.69 -0.56 -5.48
C GLY A 94 -2.19 0.54 -4.54
N ILE A 95 -2.65 0.53 -3.29
CA ILE A 95 -2.20 1.45 -2.26
C ILE A 95 -1.71 0.63 -1.07
N GLU A 96 -0.47 0.88 -0.68
CA GLU A 96 0.12 0.40 0.57
C GLU A 96 0.06 1.54 1.60
N SER A 97 -0.53 1.27 2.76
CA SER A 97 -0.71 2.25 3.83
C SER A 97 0.22 1.98 5.01
N LYS A 98 1.06 2.95 5.35
CA LYS A 98 1.97 2.89 6.51
C LYS A 98 1.64 3.98 7.53
N PHE A 99 1.68 3.64 8.81
CA PHE A 99 1.52 4.61 9.90
C PHE A 99 2.77 4.71 10.76
N THR A 100 3.12 3.64 11.49
CA THR A 100 4.25 3.68 12.43
C THR A 100 5.39 2.74 12.03
N GLU A 101 5.19 1.94 11.00
CA GLU A 101 6.14 0.98 10.45
C GLU A 101 7.47 1.61 10.03
N PRO A 102 7.53 2.81 9.41
CA PRO A 102 8.80 3.44 9.09
C PRO A 102 9.67 3.70 10.33
N TYR A 103 9.06 3.93 11.49
CA TYR A 103 9.76 4.32 12.72
C TYR A 103 10.14 3.12 13.61
N GLY A 104 9.58 1.95 13.32
CA GLY A 104 9.84 0.73 14.08
C GLY A 104 11.16 0.05 13.69
N SER A 105 11.74 -0.70 14.63
CA SER A 105 12.78 -1.67 14.31
C SER A 105 12.17 -2.88 13.60
N ARG A 106 12.80 -3.34 12.51
CA ARG A 106 12.39 -4.58 11.86
C ARG A 106 13.16 -5.76 12.40
N PRO A 107 12.49 -6.89 12.71
CA PRO A 107 13.20 -8.11 13.06
C PRO A 107 14.03 -8.59 11.87
N ALA A 108 15.23 -9.10 12.12
CA ALA A 108 16.10 -9.68 11.11
C ALA A 108 15.43 -10.91 10.48
N ARG A 109 14.75 -10.70 9.36
CA ARG A 109 14.08 -11.74 8.58
C ARG A 109 14.42 -11.52 7.10
N PRO A 110 14.52 -12.58 6.30
CA PRO A 110 14.66 -12.44 4.85
C PRO A 110 13.53 -11.55 4.29
N PRO A 111 13.85 -10.53 3.47
CA PRO A 111 12.84 -9.64 2.89
C PRO A 111 11.79 -10.39 2.04
N LEU A 112 12.22 -11.48 1.39
CA LEU A 112 11.38 -12.38 0.60
C LEU A 112 11.57 -13.83 1.03
N LYS A 113 10.49 -14.62 0.94
CA LYS A 113 10.52 -16.06 1.25
C LYS A 113 11.14 -16.84 0.09
N ALA A 114 11.80 -17.96 0.39
CA ALA A 114 12.44 -18.84 -0.61
C ALA A 114 11.52 -19.23 -1.78
N LYS A 115 10.22 -19.43 -1.53
CA LYS A 115 9.20 -19.75 -2.55
C LYS A 115 9.16 -18.81 -3.77
N TYR A 116 9.67 -17.58 -3.64
CA TYR A 116 9.75 -16.62 -4.74
C TYR A 116 10.92 -16.90 -5.70
N PHE A 117 11.83 -17.80 -5.33
CA PHE A 117 13.07 -18.13 -6.05
C PHE A 117 13.26 -19.66 -6.26
N ASP A 118 12.44 -20.50 -5.61
CA ASP A 118 12.54 -21.95 -5.72
C ASP A 118 12.47 -22.43 -7.18
N ARG A 119 13.25 -23.46 -7.52
CA ARG A 119 13.27 -24.09 -8.85
C ARG A 119 13.58 -23.14 -10.01
N ASN A 120 14.40 -22.11 -9.77
CA ASN A 120 14.77 -21.09 -10.75
C ASN A 120 13.56 -20.30 -11.30
N VAL A 121 12.49 -20.21 -10.52
CA VAL A 121 11.33 -19.38 -10.86
C VAL A 121 11.74 -17.90 -10.86
N ARG A 122 11.40 -17.19 -11.93
CA ARG A 122 11.68 -15.75 -12.10
C ARG A 122 10.36 -15.00 -12.33
N ARG A 123 9.49 -15.00 -11.31
CA ARG A 123 8.09 -14.55 -11.44
C ARG A 123 7.95 -13.11 -11.93
N TRP A 124 8.84 -12.20 -11.52
CA TRP A 124 8.77 -10.81 -11.98
C TRP A 124 9.16 -10.73 -13.46
N GLU A 125 10.16 -11.49 -13.90
CA GLU A 125 10.53 -11.54 -15.32
C GLU A 125 9.43 -12.18 -16.18
N GLU A 126 8.73 -13.20 -15.69
CA GLU A 126 7.59 -13.83 -16.38
C GLU A 126 6.40 -12.88 -16.63
N VAL A 127 6.35 -11.74 -15.93
CA VAL A 127 5.35 -10.68 -16.13
C VAL A 127 5.95 -9.42 -16.78
N GLY A 128 7.17 -9.52 -17.31
CA GLY A 128 7.84 -8.44 -18.02
C GLY A 128 8.58 -7.44 -17.12
N LEU A 129 8.94 -7.84 -15.88
CA LEU A 129 9.59 -6.96 -14.88
C LEU A 129 10.99 -7.47 -14.47
N PRO A 130 11.96 -7.50 -15.40
CA PRO A 130 13.30 -8.02 -15.12
C PRO A 130 14.08 -7.20 -14.08
N ARG A 131 13.87 -5.88 -13.96
CA ARG A 131 14.57 -5.07 -12.94
C ARG A 131 14.02 -5.35 -11.55
N CYS A 132 12.71 -5.56 -11.42
CA CYS A 132 12.08 -6.03 -10.19
C CYS A 132 12.58 -7.43 -9.81
N GLN A 133 12.81 -8.32 -10.78
CA GLN A 133 13.43 -9.63 -10.53
C GLN A 133 14.84 -9.46 -9.94
N LEU A 134 15.68 -8.62 -10.56
CA LEU A 134 17.04 -8.33 -10.07
C LEU A 134 17.03 -7.70 -8.67
N LEU A 135 16.11 -6.76 -8.42
CA LEU A 135 15.93 -6.17 -7.10
C LEU A 135 15.55 -7.24 -6.08
N ALA A 136 14.55 -8.07 -6.37
CA ALA A 136 14.13 -9.18 -5.50
C ALA A 136 15.30 -10.11 -5.13
N GLU A 137 16.14 -10.48 -6.10
CA GLU A 137 17.27 -11.40 -5.88
C GLU A 137 18.42 -10.78 -5.04
N SER A 138 18.56 -9.46 -5.09
CA SER A 138 19.60 -8.68 -4.41
C SER A 138 19.23 -8.23 -2.98
N LEU A 139 17.93 -8.23 -2.64
CA LEU A 139 17.42 -7.83 -1.33
C LEU A 139 18.02 -8.66 -0.19
N GLY A 140 18.49 -7.97 0.85
CA GLY A 140 19.11 -8.59 2.02
C GLY A 140 20.50 -9.17 1.75
N LYS A 141 21.05 -8.94 0.55
CA LYS A 141 22.42 -9.31 0.16
C LYS A 141 23.19 -8.04 -0.22
N ALA A 142 23.06 -7.62 -1.48
CA ALA A 142 23.74 -6.43 -2.02
C ALA A 142 22.91 -5.15 -1.83
N VAL A 143 21.58 -5.29 -1.73
CA VAL A 143 20.66 -4.16 -1.52
C VAL A 143 19.96 -4.34 -0.18
N VAL A 144 20.01 -3.28 0.65
CA VAL A 144 19.37 -3.26 1.97
C VAL A 144 18.47 -2.04 2.07
N PHE A 145 17.29 -2.29 2.63
CA PHE A 145 16.33 -1.28 3.05
C PHE A 145 16.10 -1.45 4.56
N CYS A 146 16.47 -0.44 5.34
CA CYS A 146 16.38 -0.45 6.80
C CYS A 146 14.94 -0.18 7.28
N ARG A 147 14.25 0.72 6.58
CA ARG A 147 12.99 1.37 6.97
C ARG A 147 11.85 1.07 6.01
N LEU A 148 12.12 0.67 4.77
CA LEU A 148 11.17 0.25 3.76
C LEU A 148 11.05 -1.28 3.68
N ASP A 149 9.83 -1.81 3.67
CA ASP A 149 9.59 -3.23 3.39
C ASP A 149 9.52 -3.44 1.87
N ALA A 150 10.68 -3.32 1.21
CA ALA A 150 10.79 -3.47 -0.24
C ALA A 150 10.34 -4.86 -0.71
N GLY A 151 10.50 -5.88 0.13
CA GLY A 151 9.98 -7.22 -0.15
C GLY A 151 8.45 -7.24 -0.21
N GLN A 152 7.77 -6.51 0.68
CA GLN A 152 6.32 -6.32 0.62
C GLN A 152 5.89 -5.64 -0.67
N LEU A 153 6.50 -4.50 -1.01
CA LEU A 153 6.15 -3.75 -2.22
C LEU A 153 6.39 -4.58 -3.50
N LEU A 154 7.49 -5.34 -3.58
CA LEU A 154 7.73 -6.23 -4.73
C LEU A 154 6.67 -7.32 -4.88
N LYS A 155 6.16 -7.88 -3.78
CA LYS A 155 5.03 -8.83 -3.84
C LYS A 155 3.77 -8.17 -4.38
N HIS A 156 3.53 -6.90 -4.01
CA HIS A 156 2.36 -6.14 -4.45
C HIS A 156 2.44 -5.80 -5.93
N ILE A 157 3.61 -5.35 -6.40
CA ILE A 157 3.91 -5.16 -7.83
C ILE A 157 3.66 -6.46 -8.61
N LEU A 158 4.19 -7.60 -8.13
CA LEU A 158 3.98 -8.89 -8.79
C LEU A 158 2.50 -9.28 -8.87
N GLY A 159 1.77 -9.07 -7.77
CA GLY A 159 0.35 -9.37 -7.68
C GLY A 159 -0.51 -8.48 -8.61
N LEU A 160 -0.13 -7.22 -8.81
CA LEU A 160 -0.78 -6.31 -9.74
C LEU A 160 -0.46 -6.68 -11.21
N ALA A 161 0.77 -7.11 -11.48
CA ALA A 161 1.22 -7.46 -12.83
C ALA A 161 0.67 -8.80 -13.34
N TRP A 162 0.51 -9.78 -12.43
CA TRP A 162 0.19 -11.16 -12.80
C TRP A 162 -1.10 -11.35 -13.62
N PRO A 163 -2.23 -10.66 -13.32
CA PRO A 163 -3.45 -10.79 -14.12
C PRO A 163 -3.33 -10.18 -15.52
N HIS A 164 -2.39 -9.26 -15.73
CA HIS A 164 -2.32 -8.39 -16.91
C HIS A 164 -1.03 -8.55 -17.72
N ARG A 165 -0.42 -9.74 -17.67
CA ARG A 165 0.90 -10.05 -18.24
C ARG A 165 1.20 -9.26 -19.51
N ASN A 166 2.34 -8.55 -19.48
CA ASN A 166 2.94 -7.87 -20.63
C ASN A 166 2.07 -6.79 -21.31
N SER A 167 0.97 -6.34 -20.69
CA SER A 167 -0.03 -5.51 -21.39
C SER A 167 -0.54 -4.29 -20.62
N ALA A 168 -0.15 -4.09 -19.36
CA ALA A 168 -0.69 -3.01 -18.53
C ALA A 168 0.41 -2.33 -17.71
N SER A 169 0.29 -1.01 -17.54
CA SER A 169 1.08 -0.27 -16.56
C SER A 169 0.69 -0.72 -15.15
N ILE A 170 1.68 -0.91 -14.29
CA ILE A 170 1.47 -1.31 -12.90
C ILE A 170 1.52 -0.07 -12.05
N ARG A 171 0.44 0.23 -11.32
CA ARG A 171 0.35 1.45 -10.51
C ARG A 171 0.32 1.10 -9.02
N LEU A 172 1.31 1.58 -8.29
CA LEU A 172 1.43 1.35 -6.85
C LEU A 172 1.74 2.67 -6.13
N LEU A 173 0.96 3.00 -5.12
CA LEU A 173 1.16 4.15 -4.24
C LEU A 173 1.56 3.65 -2.84
N ASP A 174 2.70 4.10 -2.32
CA ASP A 174 3.01 4.02 -0.89
C ASP A 174 2.52 5.31 -0.21
N ILE A 175 1.46 5.20 0.59
CA ILE A 175 1.00 6.30 1.45
C ILE A 175 1.47 6.07 2.88
N TRP A 176 2.16 7.04 3.45
CA TRP A 176 2.76 6.90 4.78
C TRP A 176 2.52 8.12 5.66
N PHE A 177 2.56 7.94 6.98
CA PHE A 177 2.40 9.05 7.91
C PHE A 177 3.76 9.65 8.25
N ASP A 178 3.96 10.93 7.98
CA ASP A 178 5.23 11.62 8.23
C ASP A 178 5.29 12.20 9.65
N GLY A 179 5.93 11.46 10.55
CA GLY A 179 6.31 11.89 11.90
C GLY A 179 7.56 12.79 11.96
N GLY A 180 8.23 13.06 10.83
CA GLY A 180 9.48 13.82 10.78
C GLY A 180 10.69 13.08 11.36
N GLY A 181 11.82 13.81 11.45
CA GLY A 181 13.07 13.31 12.01
C GLY A 181 13.90 12.43 11.06
N ALA A 182 15.02 11.94 11.58
CA ALA A 182 16.01 11.20 10.78
C ALA A 182 15.44 9.89 10.19
N GLU A 183 14.54 9.22 10.91
CA GLU A 183 13.87 8.01 10.43
C GLU A 183 12.95 8.28 9.23
N ALA A 184 12.23 9.41 9.23
CA ALA A 184 11.41 9.83 8.11
C ALA A 184 12.27 10.19 6.89
N ASP A 185 13.38 10.87 7.11
CA ASP A 185 14.33 11.22 6.05
C ASP A 185 14.98 9.99 5.42
N GLU A 186 15.35 9.02 6.26
CA GLU A 186 15.84 7.71 5.81
C GLU A 186 14.78 7.00 4.98
N TYR A 187 13.54 6.86 5.49
CA TYR A 187 12.43 6.23 4.76
C TYR A 187 12.16 6.90 3.41
N ARG A 188 12.16 8.23 3.35
CA ARG A 188 12.01 8.98 2.10
C ARG A 188 13.16 8.73 1.11
N GLY A 189 14.39 8.60 1.62
CA GLY A 189 15.54 8.18 0.84
C GLY A 189 15.41 6.74 0.31
N GLU A 190 14.89 5.83 1.11
CA GLU A 190 14.61 4.44 0.74
C GLU A 190 13.54 4.33 -0.34
N LEU A 191 12.44 5.08 -0.23
CA LEU A 191 11.38 5.15 -1.25
C LEU A 191 11.94 5.60 -2.60
N ARG A 192 12.81 6.62 -2.63
CA ARG A 192 13.48 7.08 -3.85
C ARG A 192 14.36 6.00 -4.47
N ARG A 193 15.25 5.39 -3.66
CA ARG A 193 16.10 4.28 -4.13
C ARG A 193 15.30 3.09 -4.64
N PHE A 194 14.17 2.79 -3.99
CA PHE A 194 13.27 1.74 -4.44
C PHE A 194 12.68 2.08 -5.80
N SER A 195 12.08 3.27 -5.94
CA SER A 195 11.54 3.78 -7.21
C SER A 195 12.54 3.70 -8.35
N ASP A 196 13.78 4.16 -8.13
CA ASP A 196 14.84 4.18 -9.14
C ASP A 196 15.24 2.78 -9.61
N ALA A 197 15.02 1.75 -8.79
CA ALA A 197 15.39 0.37 -9.08
C ALA A 197 14.31 -0.42 -9.85
N LEU A 198 13.08 0.10 -9.97
CA LEU A 198 11.96 -0.61 -10.60
C LEU A 198 12.02 -0.56 -12.13
N ASP A 199 11.24 -1.46 -12.75
CA ASP A 199 10.96 -1.42 -14.19
C ASP A 199 10.15 -0.17 -14.55
N PRO A 200 10.37 0.44 -15.74
CA PRO A 200 9.66 1.65 -16.17
C PRO A 200 8.15 1.45 -16.35
N GLU A 201 7.69 0.20 -16.50
CA GLU A 201 6.28 -0.18 -16.52
C GLU A 201 5.60 -0.04 -15.16
N VAL A 202 6.38 0.10 -14.08
CA VAL A 202 5.87 0.31 -12.72
C VAL A 202 5.82 1.81 -12.41
N GLU A 203 4.62 2.37 -12.46
CA GLU A 203 4.30 3.69 -11.91
C GLU A 203 4.23 3.60 -10.39
N PHE A 204 5.40 3.65 -9.75
CA PHE A 204 5.51 3.77 -8.30
C PHE A 204 5.44 5.24 -7.88
N SER A 205 4.54 5.55 -6.97
CA SER A 205 4.39 6.88 -6.38
C SER A 205 4.40 6.79 -4.86
N GLN A 206 4.71 7.90 -4.21
CA GLN A 206 4.69 8.01 -2.76
C GLN A 206 4.01 9.31 -2.35
N ARG A 207 3.30 9.27 -1.23
CA ARG A 207 2.63 10.44 -0.66
C ARG A 207 2.50 10.31 0.84
N THR A 208 2.40 11.44 1.53
CA THR A 208 2.12 11.43 2.96
C THR A 208 0.62 11.53 3.23
N TYR A 209 0.19 11.00 4.37
CA TYR A 209 -1.16 11.25 4.89
C TYR A 209 -1.41 12.74 5.14
N GLN A 210 -0.37 13.49 5.52
CA GLN A 210 -0.39 14.93 5.70
C GLN A 210 -0.70 15.67 4.39
N GLU A 211 0.06 15.41 3.32
CA GLU A 211 -0.18 16.02 2.00
C GLU A 211 -1.56 15.66 1.47
N THR A 212 -2.00 14.42 1.69
CA THR A 212 -3.33 13.95 1.29
C THR A 212 -4.42 14.69 2.07
N PHE A 213 -4.27 14.81 3.40
CA PHE A 213 -5.22 15.54 4.25
C PHE A 213 -5.32 17.01 3.86
N GLN A 214 -4.18 17.69 3.66
CA GLN A 214 -4.18 19.09 3.23
C GLN A 214 -4.88 19.27 1.88
N ALA A 215 -4.61 18.39 0.91
CA ALA A 215 -5.28 18.45 -0.38
C ALA A 215 -6.79 18.16 -0.30
N LEU A 216 -7.24 17.30 0.61
CA LEU A 216 -8.67 17.02 0.82
C LEU A 216 -9.45 18.23 1.34
N ARG A 217 -8.80 19.19 2.02
CA ARG A 217 -9.45 20.41 2.53
C ARG A 217 -9.94 21.33 1.43
N GLU A 218 -9.41 21.18 0.22
CA GLU A 218 -9.81 21.95 -0.97
C GLU A 218 -11.11 21.42 -1.62
N PHE A 219 -11.65 20.32 -1.10
CA PHE A 219 -12.84 19.65 -1.64
C PHE A 219 -13.97 19.56 -0.62
N PRO A 220 -15.23 19.43 -1.06
CA PRO A 220 -16.34 19.10 -0.18
C PRO A 220 -16.09 17.77 0.56
N GLU A 221 -16.38 17.76 1.87
CA GLU A 221 -16.24 16.55 2.66
C GLU A 221 -17.24 15.47 2.23
N PRO A 222 -16.87 14.17 2.25
CA PRO A 222 -17.78 13.08 1.94
C PRO A 222 -18.89 12.95 2.99
N ALA A 223 -18.69 13.45 4.21
CA ALA A 223 -19.70 13.51 5.26
C ALA A 223 -19.37 14.68 6.21
N PRO A 224 -20.37 15.33 6.83
CA PRO A 224 -20.13 16.41 7.78
C PRO A 224 -19.21 16.00 8.94
N GLY A 225 -18.16 16.80 9.18
CA GLY A 225 -17.23 16.61 10.31
C GLY A 225 -16.15 15.55 10.05
N TYR A 226 -16.06 15.02 8.82
CA TYR A 226 -15.03 14.05 8.44
C TYR A 226 -13.63 14.65 8.56
N LEU A 227 -13.41 15.85 8.03
CA LEU A 227 -12.08 16.47 8.10
C LEU A 227 -11.73 16.85 9.54
N SER A 228 -12.69 17.36 10.30
CA SER A 228 -12.48 17.67 11.73
C SER A 228 -12.14 16.43 12.56
N TYR A 229 -12.76 15.29 12.26
CA TYR A 229 -12.43 14.00 12.87
C TYR A 229 -10.99 13.60 12.56
N LEU A 230 -10.58 13.64 11.29
CA LEU A 230 -9.22 13.29 10.89
C LEU A 230 -8.18 14.23 11.51
N GLU A 231 -8.46 15.54 11.49
CA GLU A 231 -7.62 16.57 12.09
C GLU A 231 -7.40 16.28 13.57
N THR A 232 -8.48 16.16 14.34
CA THR A 232 -8.41 15.92 15.79
C THR A 232 -7.69 14.62 16.14
N ARG A 233 -7.90 13.57 15.33
CA ARG A 233 -7.38 12.23 15.64
C ARG A 233 -5.94 12.01 15.21
N TYR A 234 -5.53 12.58 14.08
CA TYR A 234 -4.27 12.23 13.42
C TYR A 234 -3.36 13.41 13.16
N PHE A 235 -3.90 14.61 12.96
CA PHE A 235 -3.12 15.78 12.54
C PHE A 235 -3.11 16.90 13.58
N ALA A 236 -3.64 16.65 14.77
CA ALA A 236 -3.64 17.62 15.86
C ALA A 236 -2.20 17.93 16.30
N GLY A 237 -1.81 19.20 16.17
CA GLY A 237 -0.47 19.68 16.56
C GLY A 237 0.59 19.58 15.47
N GLN A 238 0.20 19.34 14.20
CA GLN A 238 1.05 19.57 13.03
C GLN A 238 0.67 20.87 12.31
#